data_AF-A0A8J9S7Z4-F1
#
_entry.id   AF-A0A8J9S7Z4-F1
#
_cell.length_a   1.000
_cell.length_b   1.000
_cell.length_c   1.000
_cell.angle_alpha   90.00
_cell.angle_beta   90.00
_cell.angle_gamma   90.00
#
_symmetry.space_group_name_H-M   'P 1'
#
loop_
_entity.id
_entity.type
_entity.pdbx_description
1 polymer ?
#
loop_
_entity_poly.entity_id
_entity_poly.type
_entity_poly.pdbx_seq_one_letter_code
_entity_poly.pdbx_strand_id
1 'polypeptide(L)' 'YDYIICGGGLAGCVLAERLSQDESKRVLVLEAGGSDYKSLFIRIPAGVLRLFRSKYDWQHETGGEKGCNGRNVFLQRGK' A
#
# COMPACT_ATOMS: atom_id res chain seq x y z
N TYR A 1 17.40 -11.28 10.52
CA TYR A 1 17.17 -10.75 9.17
C TYR A 1 18.38 -9.94 8.77
N ASP A 2 18.74 -9.98 7.49
CA ASP A 2 19.80 -9.19 6.88
C ASP A 2 19.23 -7.90 6.27
N TYR A 3 17.97 -7.97 5.81
CA TYR A 3 17.19 -6.83 5.33
C TYR A 3 15.83 -6.79 6.03
N ILE A 4 15.43 -5.57 6.45
CA ILE A 4 14.09 -5.28 6.93
C ILE A 4 13.50 -4.20 6.02
N ILE A 5 12.42 -4.54 5.32
CA ILE A 5 11.71 -3.65 4.41
C ILE A 5 10.44 -3.18 5.12
N CYS A 6 10.31 -1.88 5.32
CA CYS A 6 9.12 -1.25 5.89
C CYS A 6 8.15 -0.87 4.77
N GLY A 7 7.12 -1.68 4.57
CA GLY A 7 6.11 -1.56 3.52
C GLY A 7 6.27 -2.61 2.43
N GLY A 8 5.25 -3.45 2.27
CA GLY A 8 5.00 -4.38 1.16
C GLY A 8 4.19 -3.76 0.01
N GLY A 9 4.40 -2.47 -0.26
CA GLY A 9 3.90 -1.81 -1.46
C GLY A 9 4.67 -2.23 -2.72
N LEU A 10 4.39 -1.56 -3.86
CA LEU A 10 4.99 -1.90 -5.16
C LEU A 10 6.52 -2.02 -5.14
N ALA A 11 7.22 -1.04 -4.57
CA ALA A 11 8.68 -1.10 -4.46
C ALA A 11 9.16 -2.13 -3.43
N GLY A 12 8.45 -2.27 -2.31
CA GLY A 12 8.80 -3.21 -1.24
C GLY A 12 8.72 -4.66 -1.68
N CYS A 13 7.66 -5.04 -2.40
CA CYS A 13 7.51 -6.38 -2.96
C CYS A 13 8.58 -6.70 -4.02
N VAL A 14 8.89 -5.76 -4.92
CA VAL A 14 9.95 -5.95 -5.93
C VAL A 14 11.32 -6.09 -5.26
N LEU A 15 11.60 -5.27 -4.25
CA LEU A 15 12.86 -5.35 -3.50
C LEU A 15 12.97 -6.66 -2.72
N ALA A 16 11.89 -7.08 -2.06
CA ALA A 16 11.85 -8.33 -1.31
C ALA A 16 12.09 -9.54 -2.20
N GLU A 17 11.42 -9.59 -3.37
CA GLU A 17 11.63 -10.63 -4.37
C GLU A 17 13.11 -10.73 -4.77
N ARG A 18 13.72 -9.61 -5.18
CA ARG A 18 15.11 -9.59 -5.64
C ARG A 18 16.10 -9.99 -4.56
N LEU A 19 15.95 -9.45 -3.35
CA LEU A 19 16.87 -9.74 -2.25
C LEU A 19 16.73 -11.17 -1.74
N SER A 20 15.52 -11.76 -1.82
CA SER A 20 15.27 -13.14 -1.40
C SER A 20 15.77 -14.21 -2.38
N GLN A 21 16.17 -13.83 -3.61
CA GLN A 21 16.79 -14.76 -4.57
C GLN A 21 18.16 -15.27 -4.09
N ASP A 22 18.86 -14.51 -3.24
CA ASP A 22 20.06 -14.98 -2.56
C ASP A 22 19.66 -15.75 -1.29
N GLU A 23 19.74 -17.08 -1.35
CA GLU A 23 19.36 -17.99 -0.26
C GLU A 23 20.18 -17.77 1.03
N SER A 24 21.33 -17.08 0.96
CA SER A 24 22.12 -16.73 2.14
C SER A 24 21.54 -15.56 2.94
N LYS A 25 20.53 -14.85 2.41
CA LYS A 25 19.93 -13.66 3.02
C LYS A 25 18.55 -13.95 3.58
N ARG A 26 18.29 -13.46 4.79
CA ARG A 26 16.96 -13.47 5.40
C ARG A 26 16.31 -12.10 5.27
N VAL A 27 15.25 -12.01 4.49
CA VAL A 27 14.48 -10.77 4.26
C VAL A 27 13.20 -10.76 5.09
N LEU A 28 12.93 -9.66 5.81
CA LEU A 28 11.66 -9.39 6.48
C LEU A 28 10.94 -8.25 5.76
N VAL A 29 9.65 -8.42 5.49
CA VAL A 29 8.77 -7.33 5.06
C VAL A 29 7.76 -7.06 6.17
N LEU A 30 7.66 -5.80 6.60
CA LEU A 30 6.64 -5.32 7.52
C LEU A 30 5.60 -4.54 6.73
N GLU A 31 4.42 -5.12 6.54
CA GLU A 31 3.28 -4.44 5.91
C GLU A 31 2.21 -4.13 6.97
N ALA A 32 1.72 -2.90 6.97
CA ALA A 32 0.67 -2.44 7.88
C ALA A 32 -0.72 -2.92 7.46
N GLY A 33 -0.91 -3.16 6.16
CA GLY A 33 -2.10 -3.75 5.59
C GLY A 33 -2.35 -5.21 5.95
N GLY A 34 -3.54 -5.66 5.59
CA GLY A 34 -3.89 -7.08 5.61
C GLY A 34 -3.66 -7.74 4.25
N SER A 35 -3.64 -9.07 4.22
CA SER A 35 -3.57 -9.80 2.95
C SER A 35 -4.75 -9.45 2.03
N ASP A 36 -4.42 -9.11 0.79
CA ASP A 36 -5.34 -8.79 -0.30
C ASP A 36 -5.89 -10.04 -1.02
N TYR A 37 -5.27 -11.20 -0.81
CA TYR A 37 -5.48 -12.41 -1.61
C TYR A 37 -6.93 -12.89 -1.68
N LYS A 38 -7.74 -12.64 -0.63
CA LYS A 38 -9.16 -13.07 -0.57
C LYS A 38 -10.15 -11.96 -0.94
N SER A 39 -9.69 -10.75 -1.21
CA SER A 39 -10.55 -9.60 -1.48
C SER A 39 -11.03 -9.60 -2.94
N LEU A 40 -12.32 -9.86 -3.15
CA LEU A 40 -12.94 -9.77 -4.48
C LEU A 40 -12.78 -8.38 -5.10
N PHE A 41 -12.90 -7.33 -4.30
CA PHE A 41 -12.81 -5.94 -4.78
C PHE A 41 -11.39 -5.52 -5.19
N ILE A 42 -10.35 -6.23 -4.73
CA ILE A 42 -8.96 -6.01 -5.17
C ILE A 42 -8.70 -6.80 -6.46
N ARG A 43 -9.23 -8.02 -6.56
CA ARG A 43 -9.02 -8.90 -7.71
C ARG A 43 -9.77 -8.47 -8.96
N ILE A 44 -10.91 -7.80 -8.82
CA ILE A 44 -11.71 -7.31 -9.94
C ILE A 44 -11.33 -5.83 -10.18
N PRO A 45 -10.79 -5.45 -11.36
CA PRO A 45 -10.36 -4.07 -11.62
C PRO A 45 -11.46 -3.02 -11.41
N ALA A 46 -12.71 -3.34 -11.80
CA ALA A 46 -13.86 -2.46 -11.57
C ALA A 46 -14.24 -2.28 -10.08
N GLY A 47 -13.68 -3.10 -9.19
CA GLY A 47 -13.90 -3.05 -7.75
C GLY A 47 -13.18 -1.89 -7.03
N VAL A 48 -12.28 -1.18 -7.69
CA VAL A 48 -11.42 -0.14 -7.09
C VAL A 48 -12.20 0.93 -6.31
N LEU A 49 -13.37 1.35 -6.79
CA LEU A 49 -14.19 2.37 -6.12
C LEU A 49 -14.68 1.92 -4.73
N ARG A 50 -14.79 0.60 -4.50
CA ARG A 50 -15.15 0.03 -3.19
C ARG A 50 -13.97 0.02 -2.20
N LEU A 51 -12.75 0.25 -2.68
CA LEU A 51 -11.55 0.24 -1.86
C LEU A 51 -11.25 1.61 -1.24
N PHE A 52 -11.68 2.70 -1.89
CA PHE A 52 -11.49 4.06 -1.38
C PHE A 52 -12.18 4.24 -0.03
N ARG A 53 -11.48 4.89 0.92
CA ARG A 53 -11.97 5.08 2.30
C ARG A 53 -12.38 3.79 3.02
N SER A 54 -11.82 2.66 2.61
CA SER A 54 -12.04 1.36 3.26
C SER A 54 -10.85 0.99 4.17
N LYS A 55 -10.87 -0.22 4.73
CA LYS A 55 -9.74 -0.75 5.50
C LYS A 55 -8.45 -0.93 4.69
N TYR A 56 -8.55 -0.98 3.35
CA TYR A 56 -7.42 -1.12 2.41
C TYR A 56 -6.82 0.22 1.97
N ASP A 57 -7.29 1.32 2.55
CA ASP A 57 -6.84 2.67 2.24
C ASP A 57 -6.32 3.32 3.53
N TRP A 58 -5.26 4.10 3.41
CA TRP A 58 -4.78 4.95 4.49
C TRP A 58 -5.70 6.14 4.77
N GLN A 59 -6.56 6.48 3.81
CA GLN A 59 -7.57 7.53 3.94
C GLN A 59 -6.97 8.91 4.22
N HIS A 60 -5.83 9.20 3.62
CA HIS A 60 -5.20 10.50 3.77
C HIS A 60 -6.07 11.60 3.15
N GLU A 61 -6.02 12.76 3.78
CA GLU A 61 -6.59 13.99 3.25
C GLU A 61 -5.52 15.08 3.33
N THR A 62 -5.52 16.00 2.37
CA THR A 62 -4.72 17.22 2.46
C THR A 62 -5.28 18.14 3.55
N GLY A 63 -4.49 19.16 3.92
CA GLY A 63 -5.05 20.35 4.55
C GLY A 63 -5.89 21.18 3.57
N GLY A 64 -6.41 22.31 4.05
CA GLY A 64 -7.13 23.26 3.21
C GLY A 64 -6.17 23.95 2.25
N GLU A 65 -6.19 23.55 0.98
CA GLU A 65 -5.23 24.05 -0.01
C GLU A 65 -5.73 25.35 -0.66
N LYS A 66 -4.88 26.39 -0.65
CA LYS A 66 -5.22 27.69 -1.27
C LYS A 66 -5.53 27.53 -2.77
N GLY A 67 -4.77 26.68 -3.47
CA GLY A 67 -5.00 26.34 -4.88
C GLY A 67 -6.27 25.51 -5.14
N CYS A 68 -6.96 25.07 -4.09
CA CYS A 68 -8.20 24.30 -4.18
C CYS A 68 -9.38 24.98 -3.45
N ASN A 69 -9.35 26.31 -3.29
CA ASN A 69 -10.37 27.09 -2.57
C ASN A 69 -10.54 26.64 -1.11
N GLY A 70 -9.45 26.29 -0.43
CA GLY A 70 -9.46 25.88 0.98
C GLY A 70 -10.05 24.49 1.23
N ARG A 71 -10.28 23.69 0.17
CA ARG A 71 -10.78 22.33 0.31
C ARG A 71 -9.69 21.38 0.77
N ASN A 72 -10.08 20.42 1.61
CA ASN A 72 -9.32 19.20 1.82
C ASN A 72 -9.60 18.24 0.66
N VAL A 73 -8.54 17.66 0.11
CA VAL A 73 -8.62 16.72 -1.01
C VAL A 73 -8.28 15.34 -0.50
N PHE A 74 -9.12 14.37 -0.83
CA PHE A 74 -8.89 12.97 -0.52
C PHE A 74 -7.76 12.39 -1.36
N LEU A 75 -6.81 11.71 -0.72
CA LEU A 75 -5.65 11.09 -1.34
C LEU A 75 -5.64 9.59 -1.05
N GLN A 76 -6.14 8.81 -2.01
CA GLN A 76 -6.16 7.36 -1.91
C GLN A 76 -4.73 6.78 -1.90
N ARG A 77 -4.42 5.96 -0.90
CA ARG A 77 -3.15 5.22 -0.81
C ARG A 77 -3.42 3.82 -0.25
N GLY A 78 -2.96 2.80 -0.96
CA GLY A 78 -3.09 1.41 -0.49
C GLY A 78 -2.44 1.22 0.88
N LYS A 79 -3.16 0.54 1.76
CA LYS A 79 -2.68 0.07 3.06
C LYS A 79 -2.71 -1.45 3.08
#